data_AF-A0AAV8GJ16-F1
#
_entry.id   AF-A0AAV8GJ16-F1
#
_cell.length_a   1.000
_cell.length_b   1.000
_cell.length_c   1.000
_cell.angle_alpha   90.00
_cell.angle_beta   90.00
_cell.angle_gamma   90.00
#
_symmetry.space_group_name_H-M   'P 1'
#
loop_
_entity.id
_entity.type
_entity.pdbx_description
1 polymer ?
#
loop_
_entity_poly.entity_id
_entity_poly.type
_entity_poly.pdbx_seq_one_letter_code
_entity_poly.pdbx_strand_id
1 'polypeptide(L)'
;MSCSADLAPHLGNVSAAEYICNKFTDSDLAINNTYLLFSAYFVFMMQCGFAMLCAGAVRKKNTNNIMLVNVMDAVAGAISYYLFGFAFAFGQPSNKFIGKHFFALKDIPSESTYLDYSNFLYQWAFAIAAAGISSGSLAERTRFSACLIYSIFFTGFVYPVLSHWYWSPYGWANPYRAPGALLFSSGVIDFAGSGVFSTRSEFGPTRSEQEILTAQMSHLGPT
;
A
#
# COMPACT_ATOMS: atom_id res chain seq x y z
N MET A 1 -0.86 27.07 -6.69
CA MET A 1 -1.73 28.25 -6.79
C MET A 1 -2.36 28.43 -5.43
N SER A 2 -2.09 29.54 -4.76
CA SER A 2 -2.61 29.83 -3.42
C SER A 2 -3.98 30.49 -3.55
N CYS A 3 -5.00 29.88 -2.95
CA CYS A 3 -6.38 30.39 -2.89
C CYS A 3 -6.47 31.90 -2.57
N SER A 4 -5.57 32.42 -1.72
CA SER A 4 -5.53 33.82 -1.34
C SER A 4 -5.14 34.77 -2.49
N ALA A 5 -4.34 34.32 -3.45
CA ALA A 5 -3.87 35.14 -4.58
C ALA A 5 -4.97 35.36 -5.63
N ASP A 6 -5.83 34.36 -5.83
CA ASP A 6 -6.95 34.43 -6.78
C ASP A 6 -8.16 35.18 -6.18
N LEU A 7 -8.33 35.14 -4.85
CA LEU A 7 -9.49 35.71 -4.16
C LEU A 7 -9.27 37.15 -3.65
N ALA A 8 -8.02 37.55 -3.38
CA ALA A 8 -7.65 38.91 -2.97
C ALA A 8 -8.13 40.03 -3.93
N PRO A 9 -8.02 39.92 -5.26
CA PRO A 9 -8.50 40.98 -6.17
C PRO A 9 -10.03 41.12 -6.21
N HIS A 10 -10.79 40.10 -5.81
CA HIS A 10 -12.25 40.12 -5.82
C HIS A 10 -12.87 40.66 -4.52
N LEU A 11 -12.19 40.49 -3.39
CA LEU A 11 -12.70 40.90 -2.08
C LEU A 11 -12.16 42.25 -1.61
N GLY A 12 -11.08 42.77 -2.23
CA GLY A 12 -10.47 44.05 -1.86
C GLY A 12 -9.87 44.08 -0.44
N ASN A 13 -9.92 42.95 0.28
CA ASN A 13 -9.43 42.79 1.64
C ASN A 13 -8.71 41.44 1.75
N VAL A 14 -7.39 41.51 1.92
CA VAL A 14 -6.49 40.36 1.91
C VAL A 14 -6.73 39.45 3.12
N SER A 15 -7.11 40.03 4.26
CA SER A 15 -7.37 39.28 5.50
C SER A 15 -8.69 38.51 5.44
N ALA A 16 -9.70 39.03 4.74
CA ALA A 16 -10.95 38.31 4.50
C ALA A 16 -10.73 37.13 3.54
N ALA A 17 -9.91 37.33 2.49
CA ALA A 17 -9.53 36.26 1.58
C ALA A 17 -8.77 35.13 2.29
N GLU A 18 -7.84 35.46 3.18
CA GLU A 18 -7.07 34.48 3.96
C GLU A 18 -7.96 33.68 4.94
N TYR A 19 -8.88 34.34 5.64
CA TYR A 19 -9.82 33.66 6.54
C TYR A 19 -10.72 32.66 5.80
N ILE A 20 -11.23 33.04 4.63
CA ILE A 20 -12.07 32.18 3.79
C ILE A 20 -11.25 31.00 3.25
N CYS A 21 -10.04 31.25 2.77
CA CYS A 21 -9.18 30.18 2.26
C CYS A 21 -8.80 29.17 3.35
N ASN A 22 -8.50 29.62 4.57
CA ASN A 22 -8.21 28.71 5.69
C ASN A 22 -9.42 27.81 6.02
N LYS A 23 -10.65 28.37 5.97
CA LYS A 23 -11.87 27.56 6.16
C LYS A 23 -12.08 26.51 5.07
N PHE A 24 -11.73 26.83 3.82
CA PHE A 24 -11.82 25.87 2.72
C PHE A 24 -10.73 24.79 2.83
N THR A 25 -9.48 25.16 3.16
CA THR A 25 -8.39 24.18 3.34
C THR A 25 -8.67 23.20 4.48
N ASP A 26 -9.26 23.67 5.59
CA ASP A 26 -9.67 22.80 6.70
C ASP A 26 -10.74 21.80 6.26
N SER A 27 -11.70 22.26 5.45
CA SER A 27 -12.80 21.43 4.94
C SER A 27 -12.29 20.38 3.94
N ASP A 28 -11.40 20.78 3.03
CA ASP A 28 -10.78 19.88 2.06
C ASP A 28 -9.93 18.82 2.77
N LEU A 29 -9.16 19.20 3.79
CA LEU A 29 -8.37 18.27 4.59
C LEU A 29 -9.25 17.23 5.28
N ALA A 30 -10.36 17.65 5.90
CA ALA A 30 -11.29 16.75 6.57
C ALA A 30 -11.95 15.74 5.61
N ILE A 31 -12.35 16.19 4.42
CA ILE A 31 -12.95 15.34 3.39
C ILE A 31 -11.92 14.33 2.87
N ASN A 32 -10.71 14.78 2.54
CA ASN A 32 -9.64 13.91 2.04
C ASN A 32 -9.24 12.85 3.07
N ASN A 33 -9.13 13.24 4.35
CA ASN A 33 -8.82 12.30 5.42
C ASN A 33 -9.93 11.27 5.62
N THR A 34 -11.20 11.68 5.59
CA THR A 34 -12.34 10.76 5.69
C THR A 34 -12.35 9.78 4.52
N TYR A 35 -12.08 10.26 3.30
CA TYR A 35 -12.00 9.43 2.10
C TYR A 35 -10.87 8.40 2.18
N LEU A 36 -9.68 8.80 2.63
CA LEU A 36 -8.54 7.89 2.82
C LEU A 36 -8.82 6.82 3.87
N LEU A 37 -9.41 7.21 5.01
CA LEU A 37 -9.78 6.26 6.07
C LEU A 37 -10.83 5.26 5.56
N PHE A 38 -11.87 5.74 4.88
CA PHE A 38 -12.90 4.88 4.32
C PHE A 38 -12.33 3.89 3.30
N SER A 39 -11.43 4.37 2.44
CA SER A 39 -10.72 3.53 1.47
C SER A 39 -9.84 2.48 2.17
N ALA A 40 -9.13 2.86 3.23
CA ALA A 40 -8.31 1.94 4.02
C ALA A 40 -9.14 0.80 4.64
N TYR A 41 -10.35 1.09 5.14
CA TYR A 41 -11.25 0.07 5.67
C TYR A 41 -11.69 -0.94 4.60
N PHE A 42 -11.97 -0.51 3.37
CA PHE A 42 -12.29 -1.43 2.29
C PHE A 42 -11.11 -2.32 1.88
N VAL A 43 -9.90 -1.78 1.86
CA VAL A 43 -8.71 -2.56 1.56
C VAL A 43 -8.44 -3.56 2.68
N PHE A 44 -8.66 -3.19 3.95
CA PHE A 44 -8.58 -4.13 5.05
C PHE A 44 -9.64 -5.24 4.96
N MET A 45 -10.86 -4.93 4.51
CA MET A 45 -11.88 -5.95 4.22
C MET A 45 -11.44 -6.95 3.14
N MET A 46 -10.57 -6.56 2.21
CA MET A 46 -9.98 -7.49 1.24
C MET A 46 -9.12 -8.56 1.91
N GLN A 47 -8.36 -8.20 2.95
CA GLN A 47 -7.59 -9.16 3.75
C GLN A 47 -8.50 -10.17 4.44
N CYS A 48 -9.61 -9.70 5.02
CA CYS A 48 -10.63 -10.57 5.62
C CYS A 48 -11.28 -11.50 4.58
N GLY A 49 -11.60 -10.98 3.39
CA GLY A 49 -12.15 -11.78 2.28
C GLY A 49 -11.18 -12.86 1.80
N PHE A 50 -9.90 -12.50 1.65
CA PHE A 50 -8.85 -13.44 1.28
C PHE A 50 -8.69 -14.56 2.31
N ALA A 51 -8.73 -14.22 3.61
CA ALA A 51 -8.66 -15.21 4.68
C ALA A 51 -9.80 -16.24 4.59
N MET A 52 -11.03 -15.81 4.27
CA MET A 52 -12.18 -16.70 4.09
C MET A 52 -12.06 -17.57 2.84
N LEU A 53 -11.55 -17.03 1.73
CA LEU A 53 -11.26 -17.79 0.51
C LEU A 53 -10.21 -18.88 0.76
N CYS A 54 -9.11 -18.55 1.43
CA CYS A 54 -8.08 -19.53 1.79
C CYS A 54 -8.61 -20.60 2.76
N ALA A 55 -9.44 -20.22 3.73
CA ALA A 55 -10.08 -21.16 4.64
C ALA A 55 -10.99 -22.17 3.91
N GLY A 56 -11.68 -21.73 2.86
CA GLY A 56 -12.53 -22.58 2.01
C GLY A 56 -11.76 -23.46 1.03
N ALA A 57 -10.61 -23.00 0.53
CA ALA A 57 -9.79 -23.73 -0.44
C ALA A 57 -8.96 -24.86 0.19
N VAL A 58 -8.78 -24.87 1.50
CA VAL A 58 -7.90 -25.82 2.20
C VAL A 58 -8.67 -26.96 2.87
N ARG A 59 -7.98 -28.09 3.05
CA ARG A 59 -8.54 -29.24 3.77
C ARG A 59 -8.92 -28.85 5.20
N LYS A 60 -10.09 -29.31 5.67
CA LYS A 60 -10.64 -29.04 7.02
C LYS A 60 -9.66 -29.24 8.17
N LYS A 61 -8.72 -30.20 8.05
CA LYS A 61 -7.68 -30.46 9.05
C LYS A 61 -6.70 -29.29 9.23
N ASN A 62 -6.48 -28.48 8.19
CA ASN A 62 -5.50 -27.39 8.18
C ASN A 62 -6.14 -25.99 8.16
N THR A 63 -7.47 -25.89 8.06
CA THR A 63 -8.21 -24.62 8.03
C THR A 63 -7.91 -23.73 9.23
N ASN A 64 -7.87 -24.28 10.44
CA ASN A 64 -7.57 -23.50 11.65
C ASN A 64 -6.16 -22.89 11.64
N ASN A 65 -5.17 -23.63 11.13
CA ASN A 65 -3.79 -23.13 11.05
C ASN A 65 -3.69 -21.96 10.07
N ILE A 66 -4.36 -22.06 8.93
CA ILE A 66 -4.33 -21.03 7.87
C ILE A 66 -5.09 -19.77 8.30
N MET A 67 -6.21 -19.92 9.00
CA MET A 67 -6.94 -18.78 9.55
C MET A 67 -6.11 -18.04 10.59
N LEU A 68 -5.36 -18.76 11.44
CA LEU A 68 -4.47 -18.17 12.43
C LEU A 68 -3.29 -17.43 11.79
N VAL A 69 -2.73 -17.96 10.68
CA VAL A 69 -1.70 -17.24 9.89
C VAL A 69 -2.23 -15.90 9.40
N ASN A 70 -3.42 -15.85 8.81
CA ASN A 70 -3.98 -14.61 8.24
C ASN A 70 -4.22 -13.52 9.31
N VAL A 71 -4.69 -13.91 10.49
CA VAL A 71 -4.90 -12.96 11.61
C VAL A 71 -3.56 -12.45 12.13
N MET A 72 -2.58 -13.35 12.28
CA MET A 72 -1.27 -12.98 12.82
C MET A 72 -0.44 -12.17 11.80
N ASP A 73 -0.64 -12.41 10.50
CA ASP A 73 -0.12 -11.59 9.41
C ASP A 73 -0.61 -10.13 9.58
N ALA A 74 -1.91 -9.93 9.82
CA ALA A 74 -2.48 -8.59 10.00
C ALA A 74 -1.87 -7.84 11.20
N VAL A 75 -1.74 -8.51 12.34
CA VAL A 75 -1.20 -7.90 13.57
C VAL A 75 0.30 -7.66 13.45
N ALA A 76 1.06 -8.66 12.99
CA ALA A 76 2.50 -8.57 12.84
C ALA A 76 2.89 -7.52 11.77
N GLY A 77 2.13 -7.47 10.67
CA GLY A 77 2.27 -6.47 9.63
C GLY A 77 1.97 -5.05 10.13
N ALA A 78 0.95 -4.88 10.99
CA ALA A 78 0.67 -3.59 11.63
C ALA A 78 1.82 -3.08 12.49
N ILE A 79 2.37 -3.95 13.35
CA ILE A 79 3.49 -3.59 14.22
C ILE A 79 4.74 -3.29 13.39
N SER A 80 5.03 -4.12 12.39
CA SER A 80 6.19 -3.95 11.50
C SER A 80 6.12 -2.64 10.71
N TYR A 81 4.96 -2.36 10.11
CA TYR A 81 4.75 -1.16 9.32
C TYR A 81 4.75 0.11 10.18
N TYR A 82 4.23 0.02 11.42
CA TYR A 82 4.31 1.10 12.41
C TYR A 82 5.75 1.43 12.82
N LEU A 83 6.56 0.42 13.14
CA LEU A 83 7.92 0.64 13.63
C LEU A 83 8.87 1.13 12.54
N PHE A 84 8.86 0.46 11.38
CA PHE A 84 9.85 0.68 10.32
C PHE A 84 9.24 1.11 8.99
N GLY A 85 8.04 0.63 8.68
CA GLY A 85 7.48 0.80 7.34
C GLY A 85 7.18 2.25 6.96
N PHE A 86 6.54 3.01 7.84
CA PHE A 86 6.26 4.42 7.55
C PHE A 86 7.55 5.25 7.39
N ALA A 87 8.58 4.94 8.19
CA ALA A 87 9.87 5.62 8.14
C ALA A 87 10.60 5.43 6.82
N PHE A 88 10.57 4.21 6.27
CA PHE A 88 11.20 3.93 4.98
C PHE A 88 10.42 4.48 3.79
N ALA A 89 9.08 4.51 3.87
CA ALA A 89 8.22 5.03 2.81
C ALA A 89 8.27 6.56 2.72
N PHE A 90 8.10 7.27 3.84
CA PHE A 90 7.89 8.73 3.85
C PHE A 90 8.85 9.52 4.74
N GLY A 91 9.89 8.88 5.31
CA GLY A 91 10.90 9.54 6.14
C GLY A 91 11.60 10.72 5.45
N GLN A 92 11.55 11.91 6.03
CA GLN A 92 12.25 13.10 5.55
C GLN A 92 13.27 13.60 6.58
N PRO A 93 14.49 14.03 6.17
CA PRO A 93 15.04 14.05 4.80
C PRO A 93 15.40 12.66 4.23
N SER A 94 15.06 12.37 2.97
CA SER A 94 15.25 11.05 2.31
C SER A 94 16.27 11.05 1.17
N ASN A 95 16.82 9.87 0.86
CA ASN A 95 17.55 9.61 -0.38
C ASN A 95 16.57 9.18 -1.49
N LYS A 96 16.99 9.20 -2.77
CA LYS A 96 16.16 8.78 -3.92
C LYS A 96 15.57 7.36 -3.85
N PHE A 97 16.10 6.51 -2.97
CA PHE A 97 15.75 5.08 -2.86
C PHE A 97 15.15 4.68 -1.52
N ILE A 98 15.37 5.44 -0.43
CA ILE A 98 14.90 5.06 0.90
C ILE A 98 14.76 6.27 1.84
N GLY A 99 13.69 6.27 2.64
CA GLY A 99 13.50 7.15 3.80
C GLY A 99 14.38 6.79 4.99
N LYS A 100 14.75 7.77 5.81
CA LYS A 100 15.69 7.60 6.94
C LYS A 100 15.18 8.13 8.29
N HIS A 101 14.00 8.74 8.33
CA HIS A 101 13.47 9.46 9.50
C HIS A 101 11.99 9.10 9.75
N PHE A 102 11.43 9.50 10.90
CA PHE A 102 10.07 9.15 11.35
C PHE A 102 9.83 7.67 11.74
N PHE A 103 10.83 7.03 12.37
CA PHE A 103 10.63 5.71 13.00
C PHE A 103 9.57 5.78 14.10
N ALA A 104 8.67 4.79 14.14
CA ALA A 104 7.55 4.71 15.08
C ALA A 104 6.61 5.94 15.09
N LEU A 105 6.41 6.60 13.94
CA LEU A 105 5.57 7.81 13.80
C LEU A 105 6.02 9.00 14.67
N LYS A 106 7.27 8.99 15.15
CA LYS A 106 7.80 10.07 15.99
C LYS A 106 8.10 11.32 15.15
N ASP A 107 7.67 12.49 15.64
CA ASP A 107 7.94 13.83 15.07
C ASP A 107 7.36 14.06 13.67
N ILE A 108 6.20 13.48 13.37
CA ILE A 108 5.51 13.72 12.09
C ILE A 108 4.94 15.15 12.06
N PRO A 109 5.24 15.96 11.02
CA PRO A 109 4.68 17.29 10.88
C PRO A 109 3.18 17.23 10.54
N SER A 110 2.34 17.72 11.46
CA SER A 110 0.87 17.70 11.39
C SER A 110 0.25 18.65 10.35
N GLU A 111 1.07 19.46 9.68
CA GLU A 111 0.63 20.53 8.76
C GLU A 111 0.68 20.11 7.29
N SER A 112 0.86 18.82 7.01
CA SER A 112 1.11 18.36 5.64
C SER A 112 0.20 17.22 5.21
N THR A 113 -0.62 17.47 4.18
CA THR A 113 -1.63 16.55 3.61
C THR A 113 -1.09 15.16 3.24
N TYR A 114 0.23 15.01 3.13
CA TYR A 114 0.89 13.77 2.71
C TYR A 114 1.48 12.95 3.88
N LEU A 115 1.71 13.54 5.05
CA LEU A 115 2.27 12.87 6.24
C LEU A 115 1.24 12.77 7.37
N ASP A 116 0.02 12.33 7.04
CA ASP A 116 -1.04 12.14 8.03
C ASP A 116 -1.21 10.68 8.46
N TYR A 117 -1.78 10.49 9.66
CA TYR A 117 -2.16 9.17 10.20
C TYR A 117 -3.13 8.41 9.27
N SER A 118 -3.97 9.13 8.51
CA SER A 118 -4.86 8.56 7.51
C SER A 118 -4.09 7.87 6.39
N ASN A 119 -3.00 8.49 5.91
CA ASN A 119 -2.15 7.93 4.87
C ASN A 119 -1.34 6.73 5.40
N PHE A 120 -0.92 6.77 6.67
CA PHE A 120 -0.32 5.61 7.33
C PHE A 120 -1.25 4.38 7.29
N LEU A 121 -2.51 4.54 7.73
CA LEU A 121 -3.48 3.43 7.74
C LEU A 121 -3.79 2.93 6.33
N TYR A 122 -3.93 3.85 5.38
CA TYR A 122 -4.14 3.51 3.98
C TYR A 122 -3.00 2.63 3.44
N GLN A 123 -1.74 3.08 3.59
CA GLN A 123 -0.58 2.36 3.09
C GLN A 123 -0.34 1.03 3.83
N TRP A 124 -0.59 0.99 5.14
CA TRP A 124 -0.58 -0.26 5.90
C TRP A 124 -1.57 -1.27 5.34
N ALA A 125 -2.80 -0.85 5.02
CA ALA A 125 -3.84 -1.73 4.47
C ALA A 125 -3.41 -2.36 3.13
N PHE A 126 -2.73 -1.60 2.27
CA PHE A 126 -2.17 -2.15 1.02
C PHE A 126 -0.97 -3.08 1.27
N ALA A 127 -0.09 -2.72 2.22
CA ALA A 127 1.05 -3.55 2.59
C ALA A 127 0.59 -4.93 3.08
N ILE A 128 -0.43 -4.95 3.95
CA ILE A 128 -0.93 -6.20 4.51
C ILE A 128 -1.67 -7.03 3.47
N ALA A 129 -2.45 -6.40 2.58
CA ALA A 129 -3.08 -7.10 1.46
C ALA A 129 -2.05 -7.84 0.58
N ALA A 130 -0.91 -7.20 0.30
CA ALA A 130 0.18 -7.80 -0.47
C ALA A 130 0.87 -8.95 0.27
N ALA A 131 1.13 -8.77 1.57
CA ALA A 131 1.69 -9.81 2.43
C ALA A 131 0.72 -11.00 2.60
N GLY A 132 -0.59 -10.75 2.65
CA GLY A 132 -1.62 -11.76 2.73
C GLY A 132 -1.65 -12.67 1.51
N ILE A 133 -1.71 -12.09 0.31
CA ILE A 133 -1.72 -12.85 -0.95
C ILE A 133 -0.48 -13.75 -1.07
N SER A 134 0.69 -13.19 -0.75
CA SER A 134 1.95 -13.90 -0.84
C SER A 134 2.11 -14.98 0.23
N SER A 135 1.73 -14.71 1.48
CA SER A 135 1.78 -15.71 2.56
C SER A 135 0.74 -16.81 2.39
N GLY A 136 -0.45 -16.50 1.84
CA GLY A 136 -1.49 -17.48 1.52
C GLY A 136 -1.05 -18.52 0.50
N SER A 137 -0.23 -18.13 -0.49
CA SER A 137 0.36 -19.06 -1.46
C SER A 137 1.38 -20.04 -0.84
N LEU A 138 2.01 -19.65 0.27
CA LEU A 138 2.99 -20.46 1.00
C LEU A 138 2.35 -21.33 2.10
N ALA A 139 1.15 -20.96 2.57
CA ALA A 139 0.55 -21.43 3.82
C ALA A 139 0.28 -22.95 3.89
N GLU A 140 0.19 -23.67 2.76
CA GLU A 140 0.02 -25.13 2.79
C GLU A 140 1.30 -25.93 3.07
N ARG A 141 2.49 -25.36 2.82
CA ARG A 141 3.76 -26.11 2.80
C ARG A 141 4.85 -25.59 3.74
N THR A 142 4.67 -24.42 4.34
CA THR A 142 5.67 -23.78 5.21
C THR A 142 5.26 -23.83 6.68
N ARG A 143 6.25 -23.74 7.58
CA ARG A 143 6.00 -23.62 9.01
C ARG A 143 5.36 -22.26 9.31
N PHE A 144 4.41 -22.23 10.24
CA PHE A 144 3.71 -21.03 10.71
C PHE A 144 4.66 -19.84 10.96
N SER A 145 5.78 -20.09 11.65
CA SER A 145 6.79 -19.07 11.97
C SER A 145 7.48 -18.48 10.74
N ALA A 146 7.67 -19.25 9.66
CA ALA A 146 8.29 -18.76 8.44
C ALA A 146 7.39 -17.76 7.70
N CYS A 147 6.07 -18.00 7.70
CA CYS A 147 5.10 -17.04 7.13
C CYS A 147 5.09 -15.71 7.90
N LEU A 148 5.21 -15.75 9.23
CA LEU A 148 5.26 -14.54 10.05
C LEU A 148 6.52 -13.72 9.84
N ILE A 149 7.70 -14.36 9.81
CA ILE A 149 8.96 -13.67 9.57
C ILE A 149 8.94 -13.02 8.18
N TYR A 150 8.41 -13.75 7.19
CA TYR A 150 8.22 -13.22 5.83
C TYR A 150 7.32 -11.98 5.82
N SER A 151 6.16 -12.04 6.48
CA SER A 151 5.23 -10.92 6.59
C SER A 151 5.86 -9.68 7.22
N ILE A 152 6.55 -9.85 8.35
CA ILE A 152 7.22 -8.77 9.06
C ILE A 152 8.27 -8.13 8.16
N PHE A 153 9.10 -8.93 7.49
CA PHE A 153 10.13 -8.41 6.59
C PHE A 153 9.53 -7.71 5.36
N PHE A 154 8.46 -8.27 4.79
CA PHE A 154 7.80 -7.71 3.61
C PHE A 154 7.14 -6.37 3.91
N THR A 155 6.34 -6.30 4.98
CA THR A 155 5.65 -5.08 5.43
C THR A 155 6.61 -4.06 6.03
N GLY A 156 7.70 -4.49 6.66
CA GLY A 156 8.64 -3.61 7.35
C GLY A 156 9.74 -3.04 6.45
N PHE A 157 10.07 -3.68 5.34
CA PHE A 157 11.18 -3.27 4.47
C PHE A 157 10.82 -3.28 2.99
N VAL A 158 10.37 -4.40 2.44
CA VAL A 158 10.18 -4.55 0.98
C VAL A 158 9.10 -3.60 0.45
N TYR A 159 7.90 -3.63 1.03
CA TYR A 159 6.79 -2.79 0.59
C TYR A 159 7.06 -1.28 0.81
N PRO A 160 7.55 -0.83 1.98
CA PRO A 160 7.92 0.57 2.20
C PRO A 160 8.93 1.12 1.21
N VAL A 161 9.95 0.33 0.84
CA VAL A 161 10.97 0.75 -0.13
C VAL A 161 10.36 0.93 -1.51
N LEU A 162 9.45 0.03 -1.92
CA LEU A 162 8.71 0.18 -3.19
C LEU A 162 7.79 1.41 -3.16
N SER A 163 7.05 1.60 -2.08
CA SER A 163 6.20 2.79 -1.86
C SER A 163 7.03 4.07 -1.95
N HIS A 164 8.25 4.07 -1.41
CA HIS A 164 9.16 5.20 -1.52
C HIS A 164 9.55 5.52 -2.98
N TRP A 165 9.75 4.50 -3.83
CA TRP A 165 10.18 4.71 -5.20
C TRP A 165 9.10 5.37 -6.07
N TYR A 166 7.85 4.93 -5.91
CA TYR A 166 6.74 5.35 -6.74
C TYR A 166 5.97 6.55 -6.16
N TRP A 167 5.74 6.56 -4.84
CA TRP A 167 4.80 7.48 -4.21
C TRP A 167 5.45 8.54 -3.32
N SER A 168 6.75 8.41 -2.98
CA SER A 168 7.45 9.50 -2.28
C SER A 168 7.73 10.67 -3.23
N PRO A 169 7.58 11.93 -2.80
CA PRO A 169 8.00 13.10 -3.59
C PRO A 169 9.48 13.09 -3.97
N TYR A 170 10.32 12.36 -3.22
CA TYR A 170 11.76 12.22 -3.47
C TYR A 170 12.14 10.91 -4.19
N GLY A 171 11.17 10.04 -4.44
CA GLY A 171 11.35 8.77 -5.13
C GLY A 171 11.94 8.95 -6.52
N TRP A 172 12.80 8.03 -6.93
CA TRP A 172 13.46 8.10 -8.24
C TRP A 172 12.49 7.89 -9.42
N ALA A 173 11.39 7.17 -9.21
CA ALA A 173 10.41 6.82 -10.24
C ALA A 173 9.17 7.74 -10.24
N ASN A 174 9.06 8.67 -9.28
CA ASN A 174 7.93 9.58 -9.19
C ASN A 174 7.92 10.58 -10.38
N PRO A 175 6.86 10.60 -11.21
CA PRO A 175 6.76 11.44 -12.41
C PRO A 175 6.60 12.94 -12.09
N TYR A 176 6.16 13.31 -10.89
CA TYR A 176 5.93 14.69 -10.48
C TYR A 176 7.19 15.38 -9.91
N ARG A 177 8.36 14.75 -10.04
CA ARG A 177 9.63 15.33 -9.64
C ARG A 177 10.01 16.45 -10.61
N ALA A 178 10.60 17.55 -10.08
CA ALA A 178 11.06 18.69 -10.86
C ALA A 178 11.86 18.25 -12.12
N PRO A 179 11.67 18.92 -13.28
CA PRO A 179 12.27 18.51 -14.54
C PRO A 179 13.80 18.45 -14.43
N GLY A 180 14.37 17.28 -14.76
CA GLY A 180 15.83 17.04 -14.73
C GLY A 180 16.34 16.06 -13.66
N ALA A 181 15.48 15.60 -12.74
CA ALA A 181 15.87 14.67 -11.67
C ALA A 181 15.31 13.23 -11.80
N LEU A 182 14.69 12.91 -12.95
CA LEU A 182 14.23 11.57 -13.30
C LEU A 182 15.40 10.72 -13.77
N LEU A 183 15.58 9.54 -13.17
CA LEU A 183 16.56 8.57 -13.64
C LEU A 183 16.03 7.98 -14.96
N PHE A 184 16.79 8.10 -16.05
CA PHE A 184 16.40 7.68 -17.41
C PHE A 184 15.25 8.45 -18.09
N SER A 185 14.84 9.62 -17.59
CA SER A 185 13.70 10.37 -18.16
C SER A 185 12.39 9.57 -18.21
N SER A 186 12.29 8.50 -17.42
CA SER A 186 11.11 7.64 -17.30
C SER A 186 10.50 7.87 -15.92
N GLY A 187 9.25 8.33 -15.90
CA GLY A 187 8.42 8.38 -14.70
C GLY A 187 7.45 7.21 -14.75
N VAL A 188 7.36 6.43 -13.67
CA VAL A 188 6.40 5.32 -13.58
C VAL A 188 5.16 5.84 -12.86
N ILE A 189 4.04 5.88 -13.58
CA ILE A 189 2.73 6.17 -12.99
C ILE A 189 2.15 4.84 -12.52
N ASP A 190 2.26 4.55 -11.22
CA ASP A 190 1.53 3.48 -10.57
C ASP A 190 0.47 4.09 -9.63
N PHE A 191 -0.79 4.10 -10.08
CA PHE A 191 -1.89 4.74 -9.36
C PHE A 191 -2.40 3.91 -8.16
N ALA A 192 -2.17 2.60 -8.14
CA ALA A 192 -2.79 1.68 -7.17
C ALA A 192 -1.91 0.48 -6.75
N GLY A 193 -0.62 0.49 -7.08
CA GLY A 193 0.35 -0.55 -6.73
C GLY A 193 0.44 -1.68 -7.77
N SER A 194 -0.18 -1.55 -8.95
CA SER A 194 -0.25 -2.63 -9.94
C SER A 194 1.14 -3.09 -10.42
N GLY A 195 2.15 -2.21 -10.40
CA GLY A 195 3.54 -2.55 -10.71
C GLY A 195 4.20 -3.46 -9.67
N VAL A 196 3.80 -3.35 -8.40
CA VAL A 196 4.25 -4.22 -7.30
C VAL A 196 3.57 -5.58 -7.34
N PHE A 197 2.32 -5.64 -7.80
CA PHE A 197 1.52 -6.88 -7.84
C PHE A 197 1.70 -7.71 -9.12
N SER A 198 2.04 -7.09 -10.26
CA SER A 198 2.00 -7.75 -11.58
C SER A 198 3.34 -8.31 -12.07
N THR A 199 4.47 -8.03 -11.41
CA THR A 199 5.80 -8.53 -11.83
C THR A 199 6.05 -10.03 -11.57
N ARG A 200 5.04 -10.78 -11.13
CA ARG A 200 5.12 -12.24 -10.93
C ARG A 200 4.45 -13.07 -12.04
N SER A 201 4.13 -12.48 -13.19
CA SER A 201 3.57 -13.21 -14.35
C SER A 201 4.63 -13.92 -15.21
N GLU A 202 5.93 -13.75 -14.91
CA GLU A 202 7.01 -14.47 -15.62
C GLU A 202 7.28 -15.89 -15.09
N PHE A 203 6.67 -16.30 -13.98
CA PHE A 203 6.66 -17.72 -13.61
C PHE A 203 5.52 -18.41 -14.33
N GLY A 204 5.84 -18.99 -15.49
CA GLY A 204 4.92 -19.79 -16.29
C GLY A 204 4.21 -20.88 -15.46
N PRO A 205 3.02 -21.31 -15.90
CA PRO A 205 2.15 -22.21 -15.15
C PRO A 205 2.90 -23.49 -14.77
N THR A 206 2.70 -23.93 -13.53
CA THR A 206 3.31 -25.15 -13.03
C THR A 206 2.72 -26.37 -13.75
N ARG A 207 3.49 -27.45 -13.88
CA ARG A 207 3.12 -28.66 -14.64
C ARG A 207 1.76 -29.26 -14.21
N SER A 208 1.35 -29.06 -12.95
CA SER A 208 0.04 -29.44 -12.43
C SER A 208 -1.13 -28.60 -12.99
N GLU A 209 -0.91 -27.33 -13.30
CA GLU A 209 -1.94 -26.48 -13.92
C GLU A 209 -2.13 -26.80 -15.40
N GLN A 210 -1.06 -27.24 -16.09
CA GLN A 210 -1.16 -27.74 -17.46
C GLN A 210 -1.97 -29.05 -17.54
N GLU A 211 -1.82 -29.96 -16.58
CA GLU A 211 -2.61 -31.20 -16.54
C GLU A 211 -4.11 -30.93 -16.30
N ILE A 212 -4.45 -29.95 -15.46
CA ILE A 212 -5.85 -29.56 -15.21
C ILE A 212 -6.48 -28.87 -16.43
N LEU A 213 -5.73 -28.00 -17.12
CA LEU A 213 -6.21 -27.34 -18.34
C LEU A 213 -6.39 -28.34 -19.49
N THR A 214 -5.51 -29.34 -19.61
CA THR A 214 -5.63 -30.40 -20.61
C THR A 214 -6.85 -31.30 -20.32
N ALA A 215 -7.12 -31.60 -19.04
CA ALA A 215 -8.29 -32.36 -18.62
C ALA A 215 -9.62 -31.61 -18.85
N GLN A 216 -9.63 -30.28 -18.69
CA GLN A 216 -10.80 -29.45 -18.99
C GLN A 216 -11.05 -29.32 -20.50
N MET A 217 -10.01 -29.23 -21.31
CA MET A 217 -10.13 -29.18 -22.78
C MET A 217 -10.56 -30.52 -23.40
N SER A 218 -10.28 -31.67 -22.76
CA SER A 218 -10.79 -32.97 -23.23
C SER A 218 -12.29 -33.19 -23.03
N HIS A 219 -12.96 -32.38 -22.19
CA HIS A 219 -14.41 -32.41 -22.01
C HIS A 219 -15.17 -31.47 -22.97
N LEU A 220 -14.46 -30.65 -23.74
CA LEU A 220 -15.01 -29.80 -24.79
C LEU A 220 -14.62 -30.37 -26.16
N GLY A 221 -14.98 -31.63 -26.42
CA GLY A 221 -14.95 -32.20 -27.76
C GLY A 221 -16.07 -31.61 -28.63
N PRO A 222 -15.87 -31.52 -29.96
CA PRO A 222 -16.77 -30.79 -30.85
C PRO A 222 -18.09 -31.57 -31.03
N THR A 223 -19.18 -30.98 -30.55
CA THR A 223 -20.55 -31.27 -30.99
C THR A 223 -21.15 -30.00 -31.57
#